data_AF-A0A3D4PN86-F1
#
_entry.id   AF-A0A3D4PN86-F1
#
_cell.length_a   1.000
_cell.length_b   1.000
_cell.length_c   1.000
_cell.angle_alpha   90.00
_cell.angle_beta   90.00
_cell.angle_gamma   90.00
#
_symmetry.space_group_name_H-M   'P 1'
#
loop_
_entity.id
_entity.type
_entity.pdbx_description
1 polymer ?
#
loop_
_entity_poly.entity_id
_entity_poly.type
_entity_poly.pdbx_seq_one_letter_code
_entity_poly.pdbx_strand_id
1 'polypeptide(L)'
;MGAITYRGTVVVPDSLTSGEAVAAGDSPGAALDIARGLDAAVQAEFLRHIGEAMSRGLLLALIITATMTVGTVVLVLRGMRKGGGDAPTSTELSM
;
A
#
# COMPACT_ATOMS: atom_id res chain seq x y z
N MET A 1 1.77 -2.97 5.15
CA MET A 1 1.75 -1.56 4.69
C MET A 1 0.45 -0.85 5.05
N GLY A 2 -0.72 -1.36 4.65
CA GLY A 2 -2.02 -0.73 4.96
C GLY A 2 -2.25 -0.40 6.44
N ALA A 3 -1.95 -1.31 7.38
CA ALA A 3 -2.08 -1.06 8.81
C ALA A 3 -1.14 0.04 9.35
N ILE A 4 0.07 0.16 8.79
CA ILE A 4 1.05 1.18 9.18
C ILE A 4 0.60 2.55 8.67
N THR A 5 0.15 2.61 7.41
CA THR A 5 -0.39 3.85 6.84
C THR A 5 -1.67 4.28 7.54
N TYR A 6 -2.54 3.33 7.88
CA TYR A 6 -3.77 3.60 8.63
C TYR A 6 -3.48 4.25 9.98
N ARG A 7 -2.64 3.61 10.81
CA ARG A 7 -2.25 4.12 12.14
C ARG A 7 -1.61 5.51 12.07
N GLY A 8 -0.90 5.82 10.99
CA GLY A 8 -0.25 7.11 10.77
C GLY A 8 -1.13 8.20 10.15
N THR A 9 -2.35 7.88 9.69
CA THR A 9 -3.21 8.83 8.95
C THR A 9 -4.65 8.91 9.45
N VAL A 10 -5.09 7.97 10.28
CA VAL A 10 -6.42 8.02 10.89
C VAL A 10 -6.48 9.18 11.88
N VAL A 11 -7.51 10.02 11.75
CA VAL A 11 -7.84 11.06 12.72
C VAL A 11 -8.91 10.49 13.65
N VAL A 12 -8.59 10.47 14.93
CA VAL A 12 -9.45 9.92 15.98
C VAL A 12 -10.17 11.08 16.67
N PRO A 13 -11.50 11.01 16.86
CA PRO A 13 -12.23 12.08 17.52
C PRO A 13 -11.82 12.25 18.99
N ASP A 14 -11.67 13.51 19.43
CA ASP A 14 -11.26 13.87 20.79
C ASP A 14 -12.26 13.46 21.88
N SER A 15 -13.49 13.11 21.48
CA SER A 15 -14.54 12.63 22.37
C SER A 15 -14.35 11.20 22.84
N LEU A 16 -13.37 10.47 22.28
CA LEU A 16 -13.07 9.10 22.66
C LEU A 16 -12.20 9.04 23.91
N THR A 17 -12.46 8.03 24.75
CA THR A 17 -11.54 7.73 25.85
C THR A 17 -10.18 7.30 25.31
N SER A 18 -9.12 7.44 26.12
CA SER A 18 -7.77 7.06 25.69
C SER A 18 -7.67 5.58 25.26
N GLY A 19 -8.47 4.69 25.86
CA GLY A 19 -8.53 3.28 25.47
C GLY A 19 -9.19 3.06 24.11
N GLU A 20 -10.30 3.74 23.85
CA GLU A 20 -10.99 3.69 22.56
C GLU A 20 -10.14 4.33 21.45
N ALA A 21 -9.44 5.42 21.75
CA ALA A 21 -8.56 6.08 20.79
C ALA A 21 -7.40 5.18 20.34
N VAL A 22 -6.81 4.42 21.28
CA VAL A 22 -5.76 3.43 20.96
C VAL A 22 -6.33 2.29 20.14
N ALA A 23 -7.49 1.74 20.53
CA ALA A 23 -8.13 0.64 19.80
C ALA A 23 -8.52 1.06 18.37
N ALA A 24 -9.06 2.26 18.21
CA ALA A 24 -9.36 2.87 16.91
C ALA A 24 -8.13 3.07 16.05
N GLY A 25 -7.00 3.51 16.63
CA GLY A 25 -5.75 3.68 15.91
C GLY A 25 -5.10 2.37 15.47
N ASP A 26 -5.28 1.29 16.25
CA ASP A 26 -4.66 -0.01 16.00
C ASP A 26 -5.37 -0.82 14.91
N SER A 27 -6.68 -0.64 14.74
CA SER A 27 -7.44 -1.41 13.74
C SER A 27 -8.65 -0.65 13.17
N PRO A 28 -8.82 -0.64 11.82
CA PRO A 28 -10.02 -0.11 11.18
C PRO A 28 -11.32 -0.79 11.64
N GLY A 29 -11.24 -2.08 11.97
CA GLY A 29 -12.39 -2.84 12.46
C GLY A 29 -12.84 -2.36 13.85
N ALA A 30 -11.88 -2.14 14.75
CA ALA A 30 -12.16 -1.59 16.06
C ALA A 30 -12.67 -0.13 15.97
N ALA A 31 -12.10 0.67 15.07
CA ALA A 31 -12.58 2.02 14.81
C ALA A 31 -14.03 2.07 14.31
N LEU A 32 -14.42 1.13 13.44
CA LEU A 32 -15.79 0.96 12.96
C LEU A 32 -16.76 0.59 14.08
N ASP A 33 -16.36 -0.34 14.96
CA ASP A 33 -17.20 -0.72 16.11
C ASP A 33 -17.37 0.42 17.10
N ILE A 34 -16.32 1.22 17.35
CA ILE A 34 -16.39 2.42 18.19
C ILE A 34 -17.28 3.49 17.52
N ALA A 35 -17.16 3.69 16.20
CA ALA A 35 -17.95 4.67 15.47
C ALA A 35 -19.46 4.41 15.59
N ARG A 36 -19.90 3.16 15.75
CA ARG A 36 -21.32 2.80 15.92
C ARG A 36 -21.93 3.35 17.22
N GLY A 37 -21.11 3.61 18.24
CA GLY A 37 -21.55 4.18 19.52
C GLY A 37 -21.52 5.70 19.60
N LEU A 38 -21.02 6.38 18.55
CA LEU A 38 -20.87 7.83 18.53
C LEU A 38 -22.16 8.53 18.06
N ASP A 39 -22.28 9.80 18.43
CA ASP A 39 -23.30 10.70 17.89
C ASP A 39 -23.19 10.77 16.35
N ALA A 40 -24.32 10.91 15.65
CA ALA A 40 -24.40 10.83 14.20
C ALA A 40 -23.44 11.80 13.46
N ALA A 41 -23.23 13.01 14.01
CA ALA A 41 -22.32 13.98 13.40
C ALA A 41 -20.85 13.55 13.53
N VAL A 42 -20.46 13.06 14.71
CA VAL A 42 -19.09 12.58 14.98
C VAL A 42 -18.82 11.27 14.26
N GLN A 43 -19.81 10.38 14.21
CA GLN A 43 -19.77 9.12 13.50
C GLN A 43 -19.51 9.33 12.01
N ALA A 44 -20.25 10.22 11.34
CA ALA A 44 -20.08 10.46 9.90
C ALA A 44 -18.68 10.96 9.56
N GLU A 45 -18.16 11.90 10.35
CA GLU A 45 -16.82 12.45 10.15
C GLU A 45 -15.73 11.40 10.45
N PHE A 46 -15.90 10.61 11.50
CA PHE A 46 -14.95 9.56 11.83
C PHE A 46 -14.91 8.45 10.77
N LEU A 47 -16.07 8.03 10.25
CA LEU A 47 -16.15 7.07 9.14
C LEU A 47 -15.49 7.60 7.86
N ARG A 48 -15.62 8.91 7.57
CA ARG A 48 -14.92 9.56 6.46
C ARG A 48 -13.41 9.45 6.62
N HIS A 49 -12.88 9.76 7.80
CA HIS A 49 -11.45 9.63 8.10
C HIS A 49 -10.93 8.20 8.00
N ILE A 50 -11.69 7.21 8.50
CA ILE A 50 -11.35 5.79 8.36
C ILE A 50 -11.26 5.41 6.87
N GLY A 51 -12.25 5.83 6.06
CA GLY A 51 -12.28 5.58 4.62
C GLY A 51 -11.09 6.20 3.88
N GLU A 52 -10.75 7.45 4.20
CA GLU A 52 -9.58 8.14 3.60
C GLU A 52 -8.26 7.47 3.98
N ALA A 53 -8.08 7.08 5.24
CA ALA A 53 -6.88 6.41 5.71
C ALA A 53 -6.69 5.05 4.99
N MET A 54 -7.77 4.28 4.79
CA MET A 54 -7.72 3.02 4.06
C MET A 54 -7.45 3.21 2.56
N SER A 55 -8.09 4.19 1.92
CA SER A 55 -7.88 4.50 0.50
C SER A 55 -6.43 4.91 0.20
N ARG A 56 -5.84 5.77 1.05
CA ARG A 56 -4.43 6.18 0.95
C ARG A 56 -3.48 4.98 1.10
N GLY A 57 -3.75 4.09 2.06
CA GLY A 57 -2.97 2.87 2.26
C GLY A 57 -2.97 1.95 1.03
N LEU A 58 -4.12 1.81 0.37
CA LEU A 58 -4.26 1.01 -0.84
C LEU A 58 -3.53 1.64 -2.03
N LEU A 59 -3.71 2.95 -2.26
CA LEU A 59 -3.02 3.68 -3.33
C LEU A 59 -1.50 3.58 -3.20
N LEU A 60 -0.96 3.76 -1.98
CA LEU A 60 0.47 3.64 -1.74
C LEU A 60 0.99 2.24 -2.07
N ALA A 61 0.26 1.19 -1.67
CA ALA A 61 0.60 -0.20 -1.98
C ALA A 61 0.58 -0.48 -3.49
N LEU A 62 -0.41 0.06 -4.21
CA LEU A 62 -0.50 -0.06 -5.66
C LEU A 62 0.66 0.65 -6.37
N ILE A 63 1.02 1.87 -5.94
CA ILE A 63 2.14 2.61 -6.52
C ILE A 63 3.46 1.84 -6.33
N ILE A 64 3.72 1.33 -5.13
CA ILE A 64 4.93 0.53 -4.85
C ILE A 64 4.95 -0.72 -5.73
N THR A 65 3.83 -1.43 -5.82
CA THR A 65 3.72 -2.65 -6.63
C THR A 65 3.90 -2.37 -8.11
N ALA A 66 3.31 -1.30 -8.63
CA ALA A 66 3.46 -0.87 -10.01
C ALA A 66 4.93 -0.52 -10.30
N THR A 67 5.57 0.23 -9.41
CA THR A 67 6.98 0.64 -9.57
C THR A 67 7.92 -0.57 -9.55
N MET A 68 7.70 -1.53 -8.65
CA MET A 68 8.45 -2.79 -8.60
C MET A 68 8.24 -3.64 -9.85
N THR A 69 7.00 -3.77 -10.31
CA THR A 69 6.66 -4.53 -11.51
C THR A 69 7.34 -3.93 -12.74
N VAL A 70 7.20 -2.61 -12.94
CA VAL A 70 7.84 -1.90 -14.06
C VAL A 70 9.37 -2.02 -13.99
N GLY A 71 9.96 -1.81 -12.82
CA GLY A 71 11.41 -1.95 -12.62
C GLY A 71 11.92 -3.36 -12.97
N THR A 72 11.18 -4.38 -12.56
CA THR A 72 11.49 -5.79 -12.86
C THR A 72 11.39 -6.08 -14.36
N VAL A 73 10.32 -5.63 -15.02
CA VAL A 73 10.13 -5.80 -16.47
C VAL A 73 11.27 -5.13 -17.26
N VAL A 74 11.66 -3.90 -16.87
CA VAL A 74 12.77 -3.19 -17.52
C VAL A 74 14.10 -3.95 -17.34
N LEU A 75 14.36 -4.48 -16.14
CA LEU A 75 15.55 -5.30 -15.89
C LEU A 75 15.57 -6.57 -16.74
N VAL A 76 14.45 -7.28 -16.85
CA VAL A 76 14.33 -8.49 -17.69
C VAL A 76 14.56 -8.15 -19.16
N LEU A 77 13.91 -7.11 -19.68
CA LEU A 77 14.09 -6.68 -21.08
C LEU A 77 15.53 -6.25 -21.37
N ARG A 78 16.18 -5.56 -20.42
CA ARG A 78 17.59 -5.15 -20.56
C ARG A 78 18.54 -6.35 -20.48
N GLY A 79 18.24 -7.34 -19.64
CA GLY A 79 18.97 -8.61 -19.55
C GLY A 79 18.87 -9.42 -20.85
N MET A 80 17.65 -9.57 -21.38
CA MET A 80 17.42 -10.25 -22.67
C MET A 80 18.12 -9.55 -23.83
N ARG A 81 18.12 -8.21 -23.85
CA ARG A 81 18.84 -7.42 -24.87
C ARG A 81 20.36 -7.60 -24.79
N LYS A 82 20.90 -7.88 -23.60
CA LYS A 82 22.35 -8.09 -23.40
C LYS A 82 22.77 -9.55 -23.65
N GLY A 83 21.86 -10.51 -23.49
CA GLY A 83 22.11 -11.95 -23.72
C GLY A 83 21.88 -12.44 -25.16
N GLY A 84 21.31 -11.62 -26.05
CA GLY A 84 21.07 -11.99 -27.46
C GLY A 84 22.14 -11.56 -28.46
N GLY A 85 23.29 -11.07 -28.00
CA GLY A 85 24.32 -10.44 -28.84
C GLY A 85 25.54 -11.29 -29.20
N ASP A 86 25.86 -12.34 -28.44
CA ASP A 86 27.02 -13.20 -28.71
C ASP A 86 26.57 -14.56 -29.23
N ALA A 87 26.09 -14.58 -30.48
CA ALA A 87 26.16 -15.81 -31.26
C ALA A 87 27.64 -16.03 -31.61
N PRO A 88 28.29 -17.13 -31.20
CA PRO A 88 29.64 -17.42 -31.66
C PRO A 88 29.59 -17.58 -33.18
N THR A 89 30.22 -16.67 -33.91
CA THR A 89 30.48 -16.81 -35.33
C THR A 89 31.27 -18.09 -35.55
N SER A 90 30.61 -19.10 -36.12
CA SER A 90 31.23 -20.30 -36.67
C SER A 90 32.23 -19.89 -37.77
N THR A 91 33.46 -19.57 -37.39
CA THR A 91 34.55 -19.24 -38.32
C THR A 91 35.74 -20.20 -38.19
N GLU A 92 35.73 -21.15 -37.27
CA GLU A 92 36.76 -22.18 -37.20
C GLU A 92 36.11 -23.55 -37.15
N LEU A 93 36.18 -24.31 -38.25
CA LEU A 93 36.26 -25.78 -38.33
C LEU A 93 35.77 -26.25 -39.71
N SER A 94 36.55 -25.94 -40.74
CA SER A 94 36.70 -26.81 -41.92
C SER A 94 38.06 -26.54 -42.52
N MET A 95 39.04 -27.16 -41.86
CA MET A 95 40.30 -27.60 -42.47
C MET A 95 40.07 -29.02 -43.00
#